data_AF-A0A1T4Q964-F1
#
_entry.id   AF-A0A1T4Q964-F1
#
_cell.length_a   1.000
_cell.length_b   1.000
_cell.length_c   1.000
_cell.angle_alpha   90.00
_cell.angle_beta   90.00
_cell.angle_gamma   90.00
#
_symmetry.space_group_name_H-M   'P 1'
#
loop_
_entity.id
_entity.type
_entity.pdbx_description
1 polymer ?
#
loop_
_entity_poly.entity_id
_entity_poly.type
_entity_poly.pdbx_seq_one_letter_code
_entity_poly.pdbx_strand_id
1 'polypeptide(L)' 'MTDSIYNKNNRINHSAPKCIYCEESVTKRENVISTDFGLAHEECFLEI' A
#
# COMPACT_ATOMS: atom_id res chain seq x y z
N MET A 1 39.66 -18.15 4.91
CA MET A 1 38.80 -18.61 6.01
C MET A 1 38.10 -17.36 6.52
N THR A 2 37.06 -16.92 5.81
CA THR A 2 35.62 -17.03 6.14
C THR A 2 35.23 -16.20 7.36
N ASP A 3 34.49 -15.12 7.12
CA ASP A 3 33.34 -14.77 7.96
C ASP A 3 32.28 -14.07 7.10
N SER A 4 31.33 -14.87 6.63
CA SER A 4 30.10 -14.43 5.99
C SER A 4 29.04 -14.22 7.06
N ILE A 5 28.79 -12.97 7.44
CA ILE A 5 27.64 -12.56 8.27
C ILE A 5 27.22 -11.20 7.68
N TYR A 6 26.07 -11.05 7.01
CA TYR A 6 24.76 -10.95 7.63
C TYR A 6 23.61 -11.29 6.66
N ASN A 7 22.85 -12.31 7.06
CA ASN A 7 21.39 -12.40 7.11
C ASN A 7 20.55 -11.55 6.12
N LYS A 8 20.05 -12.21 5.06
CA LYS A 8 18.64 -12.61 4.83
C LYS A 8 17.58 -11.49 4.91
N ASN A 9 16.93 -11.28 3.77
CA ASN A 9 15.50 -10.98 3.69
C ASN A 9 15.01 -9.70 4.36
N ASN A 10 15.66 -8.55 4.09
CA ASN A 10 14.97 -7.27 4.23
C ASN A 10 13.96 -7.12 3.07
N ARG A 11 12.95 -8.00 3.02
CA ARG A 11 11.71 -7.68 2.29
C ARG A 11 11.13 -6.54 3.09
N ILE A 12 11.45 -5.31 2.69
CA ILE A 12 10.72 -4.12 3.09
C ILE A 12 9.26 -4.51 2.88
N ASN A 13 8.54 -4.76 3.97
CA ASN A 13 7.11 -4.93 3.94
C ASN A 13 6.62 -3.58 3.43
N HIS A 14 6.48 -3.45 2.11
CA HIS A 14 5.77 -2.35 1.51
C HIS A 14 4.36 -2.53 2.02
N SER A 15 4.05 -1.84 3.12
CA SER A 15 2.71 -1.67 3.61
C SER A 15 1.85 -1.33 2.42
N ALA A 16 0.80 -2.11 2.19
CA ALA A 16 -0.12 -1.81 1.11
C ALA A 16 -0.56 -0.34 1.27
N PRO A 17 -0.64 0.43 0.17
CA PRO A 17 -1.20 1.77 0.24
C PRO A 17 -2.59 1.71 0.88
N LYS A 18 -3.02 2.79 1.53
CA LYS A 18 -4.33 2.89 2.19
C LYS A 18 -5.22 3.90 1.48
N CYS A 19 -6.53 3.66 1.53
CA CYS A 19 -7.55 4.60 1.09
C CYS A 19 -7.57 5.82 2.02
N ILE A 20 -7.59 7.02 1.46
CA ILE A 20 -7.63 8.27 2.23
C ILE A 20 -8.94 8.52 2.98
N TYR A 21 -10.03 7.81 2.63
CA TYR A 21 -11.35 8.01 3.21
C TYR A 21 -11.70 6.97 4.29
N CYS A 22 -11.53 5.68 3.99
CA CYS A 22 -11.88 4.58 4.91
C CYS A 22 -10.67 4.00 5.66
N GLU A 23 -9.45 4.45 5.37
CA GLU A 23 -8.18 3.97 5.94
C GLU A 23 -7.87 2.47 5.74
N GLU A 24 -8.70 1.77 4.97
CA GLU A 24 -8.47 0.37 4.58
C GLU A 24 -7.37 0.25 3.51
N SER A 25 -6.76 -0.93 3.41
CA SER A 25 -5.69 -1.18 2.43
C SER A 25 -6.29 -1.24 1.02
N VAL A 26 -5.71 -0.48 0.09
CA VAL A 26 -6.06 -0.58 -1.33
C VAL A 26 -5.28 -1.71 -1.99
N THR A 27 -6.01 -2.64 -2.58
CA THR A 27 -5.43 -3.79 -3.28
C THR A 27 -5.49 -3.61 -4.80
N LYS A 28 -4.58 -4.25 -5.55
CA LYS A 28 -4.52 -4.15 -7.02
C LYS A 28 -5.78 -4.67 -7.75
N ARG A 29 -6.72 -5.30 -7.03
CA ARG A 29 -7.96 -5.85 -7.60
C ARG A 29 -9.15 -4.88 -7.46
N GLU A 30 -8.99 -3.83 -6.67
CA GLU A 30 -10.02 -2.82 -6.44
C GLU A 30 -9.93 -1.70 -7.48
N ASN A 31 -11.08 -1.11 -7.82
CA ASN A 31 -11.09 0.14 -8.55
C ASN A 31 -10.63 1.24 -7.61
N VAL A 32 -9.47 1.81 -7.92
CA VAL A 32 -8.83 2.86 -7.12
C VAL A 32 -8.66 4.12 -7.95
N ILE A 33 -8.98 5.25 -7.33
CA ILE A 33 -8.81 6.59 -7.89
C ILE A 33 -7.58 7.21 -7.23
N SER A 34 -6.70 7.77 -8.05
CA SER A 34 -5.61 8.62 -7.57
C SER A 34 -6.09 10.06 -7.54
N THR A 35 -6.05 10.68 -6.37
CA THR A 35 -6.38 12.09 -6.15
C THR A 35 -5.11 12.88 -5.81
N ASP A 36 -5.20 14.21 -5.75
CA ASP A 36 -4.09 15.06 -5.29
C ASP A 36 -3.70 14.78 -3.82
N PHE A 37 -4.59 14.17 -3.03
CA PHE A 37 -4.40 13.89 -1.61
C PHE A 37 -3.97 12.45 -1.31
N GLY A 38 -4.05 11.54 -2.30
CA GLY A 38 -3.69 10.14 -2.14
C GLY A 38 -4.59 9.19 -2.92
N LEU A 39 -4.54 7.90 -2.55
CA LEU A 39 -5.34 6.84 -3.17
C LEU A 39 -6.67 6.69 -2.46
N ALA A 40 -7.74 6.48 -3.21
CA ALA A 40 -9.08 6.22 -2.70
C ALA A 40 -9.69 5.01 -3.40
N HIS A 41 -10.52 4.24 -2.71
CA HIS A 41 -11.46 3.34 -3.39
C HIS A 41 -12.46 4.16 -4.20
N GLU A 42 -12.82 3.68 -5.39
CA GLU A 42 -13.82 4.34 -6.24
C GLU A 42 -15.17 4.51 -5.50
N GLU A 43 -15.58 3.51 -4.73
CA GLU A 43 -16.80 3.57 -3.92
C GLU A 43 -16.75 4.66 -2.84
N CYS A 44 -15.61 4.82 -2.15
CA CYS A 44 -15.45 5.87 -1.14
C CYS A 44 -15.45 7.29 -1.72
N PHE A 45 -15.12 7.44 -3.00
CA PHE A 45 -15.12 8.74 -3.67
C PHE A 45 -16.51 9.17 -4.16
N LEU A 46 -17.37 8.22 -4.53
CA LEU A 46 -18.70 8.48 -5.11
C LEU A 46 -19.79 8.80 -4.06
N GLU A 47 -19.54 8.52 -2.78
CA GLU A 47 -20.48 8.80 -1.67
C GLU A 47 -20.33 10.21 -1.06
N ILE A 48 -19.46 11.06 -1.62
CA ILE A 48 -19.26 12.47 -1.23
C ILE A 48 -20.13 13.38 -2.10
#